data_AF-A0A924JNZ3-F1
#
_entry.id   AF-A0A924JNZ3-F1
#
_cell.length_a   1.000
_cell.length_b   1.000
_cell.length_c   1.000
_cell.angle_alpha   90.00
_cell.angle_beta   90.00
_cell.angle_gamma   90.00
#
_symmetry.space_group_name_H-M   'P 1'
#
loop_
_entity.id
_entity.type
_entity.pdbx_description
1 polymer ?
#
loop_
_entity_poly.entity_id
_entity_poly.type
_entity_poly.pdbx_seq_one_letter_code
_entity_poly.pdbx_strand_id
1 'polypeptide(L)' 'MSYPYQIKSFEEYKETYKKSIEDPEGFWGEIADHFTWRKKW' A
#
# COMPACT_ATOMS: atom_id res chain seq x y z
N MET A 1 -2.75 16.51 6.59
CA MET A 1 -3.11 15.07 6.58
C MET A 1 -1.99 14.35 5.85
N SER A 2 -1.20 13.53 6.54
CA SER A 2 -0.10 12.77 5.94
C SER A 2 -0.61 11.34 5.75
N TYR A 3 -0.73 10.88 4.50
CA TYR A 3 -1.16 9.52 4.26
C TYR A 3 0.06 8.59 4.43
N PRO A 4 -0.02 7.52 5.24
CA PRO A 4 1.11 6.65 5.54
C PRO A 4 1.71 5.97 4.29
N TYR A 5 0.93 5.86 3.22
CA TYR A 5 1.34 5.25 1.95
C TYR A 5 1.67 6.26 0.84
N GLN A 6 1.81 7.55 1.20
CA GLN A 6 2.13 8.56 0.21
C GLN A 6 3.61 8.49 -0.16
N ILE A 7 3.87 7.97 -1.36
CA ILE A 7 5.20 7.94 -1.96
C ILE A 7 5.62 9.37 -2.31
N LYS A 8 6.78 9.80 -1.80
CA LYS A 8 7.29 11.18 -2.00
C LYS A 8 8.41 11.27 -3.03
N SER A 9 8.97 10.13 -3.43
CA SER A 9 10.12 10.06 -4.33
C SER A 9 9.94 8.97 -5.38
N PHE A 10 10.53 9.17 -6.56
CA PHE A 10 10.46 8.17 -7.64
C PHE A 10 11.18 6.86 -7.28
N GLU A 11 12.18 6.93 -6.41
CA GLU A 11 12.92 5.77 -5.89
C GLU A 11 12.03 4.92 -4.96
N GLU A 12 11.38 5.56 -3.98
CA GLU A 12 10.36 4.93 -3.13
C GLU A 12 9.22 4.34 -3.97
N TYR A 13 8.83 4.99 -5.07
CA TYR A 13 7.83 4.44 -6.00
C TYR A 13 8.29 3.13 -6.60
N LYS A 14 9.53 3.06 -7.11
CA LYS A 14 10.06 1.84 -7.71
C LYS A 14 10.16 0.70 -6.71
N GLU A 15 10.64 0.97 -5.49
CA GLU A 15 10.76 -0.07 -4.45
C GLU A 15 9.38 -0.58 -4.02
N THR A 16 8.44 0.34 -3.78
CA THR A 16 7.07 0.01 -3.39
C THR A 16 6.34 -0.73 -4.52
N TYR A 17 6.52 -0.30 -5.77
CA TYR A 17 5.97 -0.96 -6.94
C TYR A 17 6.53 -2.37 -7.12
N LYS A 18 7.84 -2.56 -6.95
CA LYS A 18 8.46 -3.89 -7.02
C LYS A 18 7.85 -4.83 -5.98
N LYS A 19 7.69 -4.37 -4.73
CA LYS A 19 6.99 -5.13 -3.68
C LYS A 19 5.53 -5.44 -4.02
N SER A 20 4.80 -4.47 -4.57
CA SER A 20 3.40 -4.67 -4.98
C SER A 20 3.25 -5.71 -6.10
N ILE A 21 4.29 -5.94 -6.91
CA ILE A 21 4.29 -6.94 -7.99
C ILE A 21 4.79 -8.30 -7.49
N GLU A 22 5.79 -8.32 -6.60
CA GLU A 22 6.34 -9.56 -6.03
C GLU A 22 5.37 -10.23 -5.04
N ASP A 23 4.67 -9.45 -4.23
CA ASP A 23 3.68 -9.95 -3.27
C ASP A 23 2.44 -9.04 -3.23
N PRO A 24 1.53 -9.16 -4.21
CA PRO A 24 0.37 -8.30 -4.30
C PRO A 24 -0.62 -8.52 -3.15
N GLU A 25 -0.83 -9.77 -2.73
CA GLU A 25 -1.84 -10.10 -1.70
C GLU A 25 -1.44 -9.57 -0.31
N GLY A 26 -0.18 -9.76 0.11
CA GLY A 26 0.29 -9.21 1.38
C GLY A 26 0.39 -7.69 1.32
N PHE A 27 0.95 -7.12 0.25
CA PHE A 27 1.07 -5.68 0.10
C PHE A 27 -0.28 -4.96 0.16
N TRP A 28 -1.27 -5.39 -0.64
CA TRP A 28 -2.61 -4.80 -0.62
C TRP A 28 -3.41 -5.19 0.62
N GLY A 29 -3.16 -6.36 1.20
CA GLY A 29 -3.77 -6.82 2.46
C GLY A 29 -3.38 -5.96 3.65
N GLU A 30 -2.09 -5.66 3.80
CA GLU A 30 -1.58 -4.75 4.82
C GLU A 30 -2.17 -3.35 4.64
N ILE A 31 -2.16 -2.81 3.41
CA ILE A 31 -2.77 -1.51 3.12
C ILE A 31 -4.24 -1.51 3.51
N ALA A 32 -5.00 -2.54 3.11
CA ALA A 32 -6.42 -2.67 3.40
C ALA A 32 -6.73 -2.81 4.89
N ASP A 33 -5.86 -3.44 5.68
CA ASP A 33 -6.04 -3.58 7.14
C ASP A 33 -5.98 -2.22 7.86
N HIS A 34 -5.10 -1.33 7.39
CA HIS A 34 -5.01 0.04 7.91
C HIS A 34 -6.24 0.90 7.56
N PHE A 35 -7.09 0.48 6.61
CA PHE A 35 -8.34 1.15 6.30
C PHE A 35 -9.52 0.55 7.08
N THR A 36 -10.29 1.40 7.74
CA THR A 36 -11.50 0.97 8.45
C THR A 36 -12.65 0.83 7.46
N TRP A 37 -12.93 -0.40 7.03
CA TRP A 37 -14.04 -0.70 6.14
C TRP A 37 -15.38 -0.59 6.87
N ARG A 38 -16.27 0.29 6.42
CA ARG A 38 -17.63 0.41 6.96
C ARG A 38 -18.52 -0.79 6.60
N LYS A 39 -18.17 -1.50 5.53
CA LYS A 39 -18.76 -2.77 5.11
C LYS A 39 -17.65 -3.57 4.43
N LYS A 40 -17.22 -4.69 5.03
CA LYS A 40 -16.24 -5.60 4.41
C LYS A 40 -16.92 -6.31 3.23
N TRP A 41 -16.17 -6.45 2.13
CA TRP A 41 -16.59 -7.09 0.89
C TRP A 41 -16.65 -8.61 1.03
#